data_AF-Q3J5Y3-F1
#
_entry.id   AF-Q3J5Y3-F1
#
_cell.length_a   1.000
_cell.length_b   1.000
_cell.length_c   1.000
_cell.angle_alpha   90.00
_cell.angle_beta   90.00
_cell.angle_gamma   90.00
#
_symmetry.space_group_name_H-M   'P 1'
#
loop_
_entity.id
_entity.type
_entity.pdbx_description
1 polymer ?
#
loop_
_entity_poly.entity_id
_entity_poly.type
_entity_poly.pdbx_seq_one_letter_code
_entity_poly.pdbx_strand_id
1 'polypeptide(L)'
;MTAAAPLPVQDAATSPGAAASGAFRSNGWTALRRHPAGRADLLRWHADPALVARHARWGRPVYLASPYTLRAVGPDGRWSRDQSEAAMAEAAREVARLLEVGVTAISPVELSAAALHATMFPRLWIDPFNPVLWEDWCRPLLTVCAAVVVPEIRGWSDSTGIRHEVASALTAQVPVFIYGGLP
;
A
#
# COMPACT_ATOMS: atom_id res chain seq x y z
N MET A 1 23.13 35.22 -20.11
CA MET A 1 22.19 34.17 -19.64
C MET A 1 23.02 32.94 -19.32
N THR A 2 23.33 32.72 -18.05
CA THR A 2 24.07 31.54 -17.58
C THR A 2 23.09 30.38 -17.43
N ALA A 3 23.32 29.30 -18.16
CA ALA A 3 22.55 28.07 -18.03
C ALA A 3 22.71 27.52 -16.60
N ALA A 4 21.59 27.20 -15.95
CA ALA A 4 21.59 26.54 -14.65
C ALA A 4 22.27 25.17 -14.79
N ALA A 5 23.19 24.87 -13.87
CA ALA A 5 23.85 23.57 -13.81
C ALA A 5 22.81 22.45 -13.58
N PRO A 6 22.96 21.27 -14.20
CA PRO A 6 22.08 20.14 -13.94
C PRO A 6 22.11 19.79 -12.46
N LEU A 7 20.94 19.54 -11.86
CA LEU A 7 20.87 19.01 -10.50
C LEU A 7 21.60 17.67 -10.45
N PRO A 8 22.41 17.40 -9.40
CA PRO A 8 23.11 16.14 -9.28
C PRO A 8 22.11 14.99 -9.20
N VAL A 9 22.27 14.01 -10.09
CA VAL A 9 21.54 12.74 -10.05
C VAL A 9 21.93 12.06 -8.73
N GLN A 10 21.03 12.02 -7.77
CA GLN A 10 21.23 11.24 -6.54
C GLN A 10 21.25 9.76 -6.91
N ASP A 11 22.33 9.05 -6.54
CA ASP A 11 22.41 7.60 -6.71
C ASP A 11 21.22 6.94 -6.01
N ALA A 12 20.50 6.05 -6.71
CA ALA A 12 19.33 5.35 -6.17
C ALA A 12 19.62 4.66 -4.83
N ALA A 13 20.86 4.20 -4.62
CA ALA A 13 21.36 3.58 -3.39
C ALA A 13 21.52 4.55 -2.20
N THR A 14 21.55 5.86 -2.44
CA THR A 14 21.70 6.92 -1.42
C THR A 14 20.46 7.78 -1.22
N SER A 15 19.37 7.47 -1.94
CA SER A 15 18.13 8.24 -1.83
C SER A 15 17.47 8.08 -0.45
N PRO A 16 16.77 9.13 0.06
CA PRO A 16 16.08 9.06 1.36
C PRO A 16 15.11 7.89 1.48
N GLY A 17 14.41 7.56 0.39
CA GLY A 17 13.49 6.42 0.37
C GLY A 17 14.17 5.04 0.32
N ALA A 18 15.34 4.89 -0.31
CA ALA A 18 16.11 3.64 -0.22
C ALA A 18 16.60 3.39 1.21
N ALA A 19 17.09 4.43 1.89
CA ALA A 19 17.45 4.37 3.30
C ALA A 19 16.24 4.02 4.19
N ALA A 20 15.08 4.65 3.95
CA ALA A 20 13.85 4.38 4.69
C ALA A 20 13.36 2.94 4.49
N SER A 21 13.39 2.46 3.24
CA SER A 21 13.04 1.07 2.88
C SER A 21 13.97 0.08 3.58
N GLY A 22 15.29 0.32 3.57
CA GLY A 22 16.26 -0.51 4.29
C GLY A 22 15.99 -0.58 5.79
N ALA A 23 15.82 0.57 6.44
CA ALA A 23 15.49 0.64 7.87
C ALA A 23 14.19 -0.09 8.20
N PHE A 24 13.17 0.06 7.34
CA PHE A 24 11.88 -0.59 7.51
C PHE A 24 11.94 -2.10 7.38
N ARG A 25 12.66 -2.61 6.36
CA ARG A 25 12.85 -4.07 6.18
C ARG A 25 13.60 -4.70 7.35
N SER A 26 14.57 -4.01 7.94
CA SER A 26 15.36 -4.54 9.06
C SER A 26 14.63 -4.49 10.41
N ASN A 27 13.90 -3.41 10.70
CA ASN A 27 13.45 -3.10 12.05
C ASN A 27 11.95 -2.73 12.15
N GLY A 28 11.20 -2.89 11.05
CA GLY A 28 9.76 -2.72 11.00
C GLY A 28 9.29 -1.28 11.26
N TRP A 29 8.01 -1.15 11.62
CA TRP A 29 7.30 0.12 11.69
C TRP A 29 7.89 1.10 12.71
N THR A 30 8.44 0.61 13.83
CA THR A 30 9.08 1.45 14.85
C THR A 30 10.28 2.22 14.29
N ALA A 31 11.11 1.56 13.47
CA ALA A 31 12.24 2.22 12.83
C ALA A 31 11.77 3.19 11.75
N LEU A 32 10.78 2.80 10.94
CA LEU A 32 10.23 3.67 9.91
C LEU A 32 9.60 4.94 10.50
N ARG A 33 8.90 4.85 11.65
CA ARG A 33 8.34 6.02 12.34
C ARG A 33 9.40 7.03 12.77
N ARG A 34 10.56 6.56 13.20
CA ARG A 34 11.69 7.41 13.64
C ARG A 34 12.56 7.89 12.48
N HIS A 35 12.32 7.40 11.26
CA HIS A 35 13.18 7.67 10.13
C HIS A 35 13.05 9.12 9.63
N PRO A 36 14.16 9.81 9.26
CA PRO A 36 14.12 11.18 8.76
C PRO A 36 13.34 11.36 7.45
N ALA A 37 12.98 10.29 6.74
CA ALA A 37 12.21 10.36 5.49
C ALA A 37 10.84 11.05 5.65
N GLY A 38 10.29 11.11 6.87
CA GLY A 38 9.11 11.95 7.15
C GLY A 38 9.34 13.45 6.88
N ARG A 39 10.60 13.92 6.97
CA ARG A 39 11.02 15.29 6.63
C ARG A 39 11.22 15.51 5.13
N ALA A 40 11.29 14.44 4.34
CA ALA A 40 11.46 14.48 2.88
C ALA A 40 10.12 14.31 2.14
N ASP A 41 8.99 14.48 2.83
CA ASP A 41 7.62 14.33 2.31
C ASP A 41 7.29 12.95 1.72
N LEU A 42 8.15 11.95 1.95
CA LEU A 42 7.97 10.57 1.49
C LEU A 42 7.15 9.71 2.44
N LEU A 43 6.99 10.13 3.69
CA LEU A 43 6.25 9.39 4.70
C LEU A 43 5.43 10.33 5.57
N ARG A 44 4.13 10.07 5.68
CA ARG A 44 3.20 10.81 6.53
C ARG A 44 2.45 9.85 7.44
N TRP A 45 2.59 10.05 8.74
CA TRP A 45 1.83 9.35 9.78
C TRP A 45 0.61 10.17 10.18
N HIS A 46 -0.39 9.52 10.77
CA HIS A 46 -1.65 10.17 11.15
C HIS A 46 -2.28 10.91 9.96
N ALA A 47 -2.11 10.35 8.77
CA ALA A 47 -2.69 10.89 7.56
C ALA A 47 -4.20 10.66 7.56
N ASP A 48 -4.90 11.46 6.78
CA ASP A 48 -6.33 11.28 6.51
C ASP A 48 -6.57 11.47 5.00
N PRO A 49 -7.77 11.11 4.50
CA PRO A 49 -8.10 11.30 3.09
C PRO A 49 -7.87 12.75 2.62
N ALA A 50 -8.14 13.76 3.45
CA ALA A 50 -7.95 15.16 3.09
C ALA A 50 -6.46 15.51 2.86
N LEU A 51 -5.55 14.97 3.67
CA LEU A 51 -4.11 15.09 3.47
C LEU A 51 -3.69 14.38 2.18
N VAL A 52 -4.22 13.18 1.90
CA VAL A 52 -3.96 12.48 0.64
C VAL A 52 -4.42 13.33 -0.55
N ALA A 53 -5.62 13.92 -0.50
CA ALA A 53 -6.19 14.75 -1.56
C ALA A 53 -5.35 16.00 -1.88
N ARG A 54 -4.70 16.60 -0.89
CA ARG A 54 -3.75 17.72 -1.11
C ARG A 54 -2.56 17.31 -1.98
N HIS A 55 -2.22 16.02 -1.99
CA HIS A 55 -1.08 15.47 -2.72
C HIS A 55 -1.52 14.75 -4.01
N ALA A 56 -2.67 14.10 -4.04
CA ALA A 56 -3.17 13.29 -5.16
C ALA A 56 -3.49 14.07 -6.46
N ARG A 57 -3.30 15.40 -6.51
CA ARG A 57 -3.46 16.23 -7.72
C ARG A 57 -2.45 15.93 -8.83
N TRP A 58 -1.66 14.87 -8.71
CA TRP A 58 -0.65 14.43 -9.67
C TRP A 58 -1.20 13.77 -10.94
N GLY A 59 -2.53 13.76 -11.15
CA GLY A 59 -3.16 13.17 -12.35
C GLY A 59 -3.05 11.64 -12.42
N ARG A 60 -2.74 10.98 -11.29
CA ARG A 60 -2.51 9.54 -11.17
C ARG A 60 -3.24 9.02 -9.92
N PRO A 61 -3.72 7.76 -9.93
CA PRO A 61 -4.40 7.18 -8.78
C PRO A 61 -3.45 6.98 -7.59
N VAL A 62 -4.02 6.74 -6.42
CA VAL A 62 -3.31 6.23 -5.25
C VAL A 62 -3.51 4.72 -5.09
N TYR A 63 -2.50 4.03 -4.60
CA TYR A 63 -2.57 2.61 -4.29
C TYR A 63 -3.05 2.43 -2.85
N LEU A 64 -4.14 1.70 -2.64
CA LEU A 64 -4.68 1.42 -1.32
C LEU A 64 -4.18 0.06 -0.81
N ALA A 65 -3.22 0.09 0.10
CA ALA A 65 -2.59 -1.07 0.71
C ALA A 65 -3.37 -1.52 1.96
N SER A 66 -4.18 -2.58 1.83
CA SER A 66 -5.02 -3.12 2.91
C SER A 66 -4.69 -4.59 3.22
N PRO A 67 -4.88 -5.06 4.46
CA PRO A 67 -4.54 -6.43 4.82
C PRO A 67 -5.53 -7.42 4.21
N TYR A 68 -5.02 -8.51 3.62
CA TYR A 68 -5.87 -9.57 3.05
C TYR A 68 -5.61 -10.95 3.65
N THR A 69 -4.42 -11.51 3.50
CA THR A 69 -4.12 -12.90 3.91
C THR A 69 -4.52 -13.19 5.36
N LEU A 70 -4.17 -12.32 6.31
CA LEU A 70 -4.54 -12.49 7.72
C LEU A 70 -6.04 -12.27 8.00
N ARG A 71 -6.76 -11.63 7.08
CA ARG A 71 -8.19 -11.31 7.21
C ARG A 71 -9.06 -12.38 6.58
N ALA A 72 -8.64 -12.93 5.44
CA ALA A 72 -9.38 -13.91 4.63
C ALA A 72 -9.25 -15.37 5.11
N VAL A 73 -8.67 -15.59 6.29
CA VAL A 73 -8.55 -16.90 6.93
C VAL A 73 -9.73 -17.13 7.88
N GLY A 74 -10.39 -18.27 7.76
CA GLY A 74 -11.46 -18.73 8.64
C GLY A 74 -10.93 -19.40 9.92
N PRO A 75 -11.83 -19.78 10.85
CA PRO A 75 -11.46 -20.43 12.11
C PRO A 75 -10.72 -21.77 11.94
N ASP A 76 -10.91 -22.44 10.80
CA ASP A 76 -10.26 -23.70 10.44
C ASP A 76 -8.87 -23.51 9.82
N GLY A 77 -8.37 -22.27 9.75
CA GLY A 77 -7.08 -21.93 9.16
C GLY A 77 -7.08 -21.96 7.63
N ARG A 78 -8.23 -22.15 6.99
CA ARG A 78 -8.36 -22.16 5.53
C ARG A 78 -8.87 -20.82 5.02
N TRP A 79 -8.75 -20.61 3.72
CA TRP A 79 -9.40 -19.47 3.08
C TRP A 79 -10.91 -19.54 3.29
N SER A 80 -11.50 -18.43 3.72
CA SER A 80 -12.93 -18.29 3.95
C SER A 80 -13.51 -17.19 3.07
N ARG A 81 -14.59 -17.53 2.38
CA ARG A 81 -15.35 -16.60 1.53
C ARG A 81 -15.85 -15.40 2.31
N ASP A 82 -16.56 -15.63 3.41
CA ASP A 82 -17.16 -14.57 4.20
C ASP A 82 -16.09 -13.60 4.74
N GLN A 83 -14.96 -14.16 5.16
CA GLN A 83 -13.81 -13.39 5.63
C GLN A 83 -13.14 -12.58 4.50
N SER A 84 -13.07 -13.16 3.30
CA SER A 84 -12.59 -12.48 2.09
C SER A 84 -13.54 -11.34 1.66
N GLU A 85 -14.86 -11.57 1.67
CA GLU A 85 -15.87 -10.54 1.41
C GLU A 85 -15.81 -9.41 2.44
N ALA A 86 -15.59 -9.73 3.72
CA ALA A 86 -15.41 -8.72 4.77
C ALA A 86 -14.15 -7.86 4.53
N ALA A 87 -13.02 -8.48 4.18
CA ALA A 87 -11.79 -7.77 3.85
C ALA A 87 -11.94 -6.87 2.62
N MET A 88 -12.63 -7.37 1.58
CA MET A 88 -12.99 -6.60 0.38
C MET A 88 -13.86 -5.40 0.73
N ALA A 89 -14.90 -5.59 1.56
CA ALA A 89 -15.80 -4.51 1.96
C ALA A 89 -15.09 -3.44 2.81
N GLU A 90 -14.16 -3.83 3.69
CA GLU A 90 -13.32 -2.88 4.44
C GLU A 90 -12.45 -2.03 3.52
N ALA A 91 -11.79 -2.64 2.54
CA ALA A 91 -11.00 -1.91 1.56
C ALA A 91 -11.88 -0.97 0.70
N ALA A 92 -13.05 -1.43 0.26
CA ALA A 92 -13.99 -0.63 -0.53
C ALA A 92 -14.52 0.60 0.22
N ARG A 93 -14.75 0.49 1.54
CA ARG A 93 -15.11 1.66 2.36
C ARG A 93 -14.01 2.73 2.36
N GLU A 94 -12.74 2.33 2.39
CA GLU A 94 -11.62 3.26 2.33
C GLU A 94 -11.44 3.86 0.92
N VAL A 95 -11.74 3.10 -0.15
CA VAL A 95 -11.86 3.64 -1.51
C VAL A 95 -12.95 4.72 -1.54
N ALA A 96 -14.12 4.48 -0.94
CA ALA A 96 -15.21 5.45 -0.88
C ALA A 96 -14.81 6.72 -0.10
N ARG A 97 -14.11 6.61 1.03
CA ARG A 97 -13.60 7.76 1.79
C ARG A 97 -12.60 8.61 0.99
N LEU A 98 -11.79 7.98 0.14
CA LEU A 98 -10.89 8.69 -0.78
C LEU A 98 -11.66 9.36 -1.93
N LEU A 99 -12.69 8.68 -2.45
CA LEU A 99 -13.58 9.25 -3.48
C LEU A 99 -14.28 10.52 -2.97
N GLU A 100 -14.74 10.55 -1.72
CA GLU A 100 -15.41 11.71 -1.10
C GLU A 100 -14.55 12.99 -1.11
N VAL A 101 -13.23 12.85 -1.14
CA VAL A 101 -12.27 13.96 -1.21
C VAL A 101 -11.65 14.13 -2.62
N GLY A 102 -12.23 13.47 -3.63
CA GLY A 102 -11.84 13.60 -5.03
C GLY A 102 -10.58 12.81 -5.41
N VAL A 103 -10.20 11.79 -4.63
CA VAL A 103 -9.04 10.95 -4.89
C VAL A 103 -9.46 9.64 -5.55
N THR A 104 -8.93 9.38 -6.75
CA THR A 104 -9.04 8.06 -7.38
C THR A 104 -8.10 7.08 -6.70
N ALA A 105 -8.63 5.99 -6.14
CA ALA A 105 -7.85 4.93 -5.51
C ALA A 105 -7.98 3.60 -6.27
N ILE A 106 -6.87 2.85 -6.34
CA ILE A 106 -6.85 1.46 -6.79
C ILE A 106 -6.67 0.59 -5.55
N SER A 107 -7.61 -0.33 -5.32
CA SER A 107 -7.55 -1.32 -4.24
C SER A 107 -7.23 -2.70 -4.83
N PRO A 108 -6.00 -3.21 -4.68
CA PRO A 108 -5.66 -4.57 -5.07
C PRO A 108 -6.49 -5.61 -4.32
N VAL A 109 -6.84 -5.37 -3.05
CA VAL A 109 -7.68 -6.29 -2.27
C VAL A 109 -9.08 -6.38 -2.85
N GLU A 110 -9.68 -5.25 -3.27
CA GLU A 110 -11.00 -5.26 -3.89
C GLU A 110 -10.99 -6.04 -5.21
N LEU A 111 -10.02 -5.72 -6.07
CA LEU A 111 -9.86 -6.33 -7.38
C LEU A 111 -9.53 -7.83 -7.29
N SER A 112 -8.59 -8.21 -6.40
CA SER A 112 -8.17 -9.60 -6.22
C SER A 112 -9.23 -10.45 -5.54
N ALA A 113 -9.95 -9.93 -4.55
CA ALA A 113 -11.06 -10.63 -3.93
C ALA A 113 -12.17 -10.89 -4.95
N ALA A 114 -12.57 -9.90 -5.74
CA ALA A 114 -13.54 -10.09 -6.81
C ALA A 114 -13.08 -11.15 -7.82
N ALA A 115 -11.81 -11.12 -8.23
CA ALA A 115 -11.23 -12.11 -9.13
C ALA A 115 -11.24 -13.52 -8.51
N LEU A 116 -10.83 -13.66 -7.24
CA LEU A 116 -10.90 -14.92 -6.51
C LEU A 116 -12.33 -15.44 -6.43
N HIS A 117 -13.28 -14.56 -6.14
CA HIS A 117 -14.68 -14.93 -5.98
C HIS A 117 -15.31 -15.44 -7.27
N ALA A 118 -14.94 -14.83 -8.40
CA ALA A 118 -15.35 -15.29 -9.72
C ALA A 118 -14.85 -16.71 -10.07
N THR A 119 -13.89 -17.23 -9.31
CA THR A 119 -13.25 -18.51 -9.61
C THR A 119 -13.63 -19.64 -8.67
N MET A 120 -14.58 -19.43 -7.76
CA MET A 120 -14.94 -20.44 -6.76
C MET A 120 -15.67 -21.65 -7.34
N PHE A 121 -16.27 -21.54 -8.53
CA PHE A 121 -17.05 -22.61 -9.15
C PHE A 121 -16.33 -23.19 -10.38
N PRO A 122 -16.23 -24.53 -10.54
CA PRO A 122 -16.67 -25.57 -9.60
C PRO A 122 -15.73 -25.77 -8.39
N ARG A 123 -14.56 -25.13 -8.40
CA ARG A 123 -13.62 -25.05 -7.28
C ARG A 123 -12.72 -23.83 -7.46
N LEU A 124 -12.25 -23.28 -6.34
CA LEU A 124 -11.22 -22.25 -6.34
C LEU A 124 -9.94 -22.78 -7.02
N TRP A 125 -9.54 -22.15 -8.13
CA TRP A 125 -8.34 -22.54 -8.90
C TRP A 125 -7.19 -21.53 -8.83
N ILE A 126 -7.40 -20.35 -8.25
CA ILE A 126 -6.35 -19.39 -7.93
C ILE A 126 -6.08 -19.53 -6.43
N ASP A 127 -4.83 -19.77 -6.06
CA ASP A 127 -4.43 -19.83 -4.66
C ASP A 127 -4.48 -18.41 -4.04
N PRO A 128 -5.39 -18.14 -3.08
CA PRO A 128 -5.54 -16.84 -2.45
C PRO A 128 -4.35 -16.45 -1.58
N PHE A 129 -3.46 -17.40 -1.27
CA PHE A 129 -2.31 -17.20 -0.40
C PHE A 129 -0.97 -17.36 -1.10
N ASN A 130 -0.93 -17.49 -2.44
CA ASN A 130 0.31 -17.52 -3.20
C ASN A 130 0.96 -16.13 -3.24
N PRO A 131 2.02 -15.86 -2.45
CA PRO A 131 2.55 -14.51 -2.32
C PRO A 131 3.20 -14.02 -3.61
N VAL A 132 3.88 -14.89 -4.36
CA VAL A 132 4.59 -14.53 -5.58
C VAL A 132 3.61 -14.09 -6.67
N LEU A 133 2.53 -14.86 -6.86
CA LEU A 133 1.48 -14.53 -7.82
C LEU A 133 0.89 -13.15 -7.56
N TRP A 134 0.49 -12.89 -6.30
CA TRP A 134 -0.16 -11.64 -5.94
C TRP A 134 0.80 -10.46 -5.94
N GLU A 135 2.05 -10.64 -5.51
CA GLU A 135 3.08 -9.59 -5.59
C GLU A 135 3.35 -9.19 -7.04
N ASP A 136 3.50 -10.14 -7.96
CA ASP A 136 3.74 -9.85 -9.38
C ASP A 136 2.53 -9.19 -10.04
N TRP A 137 1.31 -9.60 -9.67
CA TRP A 137 0.09 -8.99 -10.16
C TRP A 137 -0.13 -7.56 -9.62
N CYS A 138 0.22 -7.30 -8.35
CA CYS A 138 0.12 -5.98 -7.72
C CYS A 138 1.20 -4.99 -8.22
N ARG A 139 2.39 -5.48 -8.61
CA ARG A 139 3.53 -4.65 -9.02
C ARG A 139 3.20 -3.59 -10.11
N PRO A 140 2.50 -3.92 -11.22
CA PRO A 140 2.12 -2.90 -12.20
C PRO A 140 1.15 -1.86 -11.62
N LEU A 141 0.21 -2.25 -10.74
CA LEU A 141 -0.72 -1.32 -10.08
C LEU A 141 0.04 -0.33 -9.19
N LEU A 142 1.01 -0.83 -8.42
CA LEU A 142 1.87 0.00 -7.58
C LEU A 142 2.66 1.01 -8.43
N THR A 143 3.22 0.55 -9.55
CA THR A 143 4.03 1.38 -10.48
C THR A 143 3.26 2.56 -11.05
N VAL A 144 1.98 2.38 -11.40
CA VAL A 144 1.17 3.46 -12.00
C VAL A 144 0.64 4.46 -10.97
N CYS A 145 0.58 4.08 -9.69
CA CYS A 145 0.08 4.96 -8.63
C CYS A 145 1.12 6.01 -8.21
N ALA A 146 0.64 7.20 -7.83
CA ALA A 146 1.52 8.30 -7.41
C ALA A 146 1.78 8.33 -5.90
N ALA A 147 1.03 7.56 -5.11
CA ALA A 147 1.29 7.33 -3.68
C ALA A 147 0.73 5.99 -3.24
N VAL A 148 1.19 5.52 -2.07
CA VAL A 148 0.60 4.43 -1.32
C VAL A 148 -0.14 4.98 -0.11
N VAL A 149 -1.35 4.50 0.12
CA VAL A 149 -2.18 4.78 1.30
C VAL A 149 -2.34 3.48 2.08
N VAL A 150 -2.03 3.53 3.38
CA VAL A 150 -2.22 2.44 4.33
C VAL A 150 -3.29 2.88 5.33
N PRO A 151 -4.57 2.49 5.12
CA PRO A 151 -5.63 2.81 6.07
C PRO A 151 -5.48 2.02 7.37
N GLU A 152 -6.08 2.52 8.45
CA GLU A 152 -6.10 1.87 9.77
C GLU A 152 -7.11 0.71 9.82
N ILE A 153 -7.00 -0.22 8.89
CA ILE A 153 -7.77 -1.47 8.89
C ILE A 153 -7.11 -2.45 9.84
N ARG A 154 -7.90 -3.17 10.64
CA ARG A 154 -7.39 -4.15 11.62
C ARG A 154 -6.34 -5.08 10.99
N GLY A 155 -5.18 -5.16 11.61
CA GLY A 155 -4.06 -6.01 11.16
C GLY A 155 -3.18 -5.39 10.06
N TRP A 156 -3.36 -4.10 9.73
CA TRP A 156 -2.51 -3.41 8.75
C TRP A 156 -1.02 -3.48 9.12
N SER A 157 -0.67 -3.28 10.40
CA SER A 157 0.72 -3.30 10.88
C SER A 157 1.34 -4.69 10.86
N ASP A 158 0.54 -5.75 10.93
CA ASP A 158 1.04 -7.12 10.96
C ASP A 158 1.14 -7.73 9.55
N SER A 159 0.57 -7.06 8.55
CA SER A 159 0.52 -7.55 7.17
C SER A 159 1.90 -7.52 6.49
N THR A 160 2.40 -8.70 6.14
CA THR A 160 3.63 -8.84 5.33
C THR A 160 3.48 -8.19 3.96
N GLY A 161 2.32 -8.32 3.32
CA GLY A 161 2.05 -7.69 2.02
C GLY A 161 2.19 -6.17 2.07
N ILE A 162 1.58 -5.52 3.08
CA ILE A 162 1.69 -4.07 3.26
C ILE A 162 3.14 -3.66 3.55
N ARG A 163 3.88 -4.44 4.35
CA ARG A 163 5.31 -4.18 4.57
C ARG A 163 6.10 -4.21 3.25
N HIS A 164 5.83 -5.17 2.36
CA HIS A 164 6.47 -5.23 1.05
C HIS A 164 6.07 -4.07 0.13
N GLU A 165 4.79 -3.70 0.10
CA GLU A 165 4.27 -2.59 -0.70
C GLU A 165 4.88 -1.24 -0.26
N VAL A 166 4.87 -0.96 1.05
CA VAL A 166 5.46 0.26 1.62
C VAL A 166 6.96 0.31 1.36
N ALA A 167 7.69 -0.78 1.58
CA ALA A 167 9.12 -0.80 1.32
C ALA A 167 9.43 -0.58 -0.17
N SER A 168 8.62 -1.14 -1.07
CA SER A 168 8.79 -0.97 -2.52
C SER A 168 8.49 0.46 -2.96
N ALA A 169 7.43 1.07 -2.43
CA ALA A 169 7.10 2.47 -2.67
C ALA A 169 8.22 3.41 -2.20
N LEU A 170 8.73 3.21 -0.99
CA LEU A 170 9.85 4.00 -0.46
C LEU A 170 11.11 3.85 -1.32
N THR A 171 11.46 2.64 -1.74
CA THR A 171 12.59 2.44 -2.68
C THR A 171 12.39 3.23 -3.97
N ALA A 172 11.16 3.29 -4.48
CA ALA A 172 10.81 4.03 -5.70
C ALA A 172 10.58 5.54 -5.49
N GLN A 173 10.87 6.09 -4.30
CA GLN A 173 10.55 7.49 -3.92
C GLN A 173 9.06 7.85 -4.08
N VAL A 174 8.17 6.87 -3.92
CA VAL A 174 6.72 7.06 -3.94
C VAL A 174 6.25 7.41 -2.52
N PRO A 175 5.55 8.53 -2.32
CA PRO A 175 5.04 8.92 -1.00
C PRO A 175 4.11 7.87 -0.39
N VAL A 176 4.25 7.66 0.92
CA VAL A 176 3.45 6.74 1.72
C VAL A 176 2.67 7.51 2.80
N PHE A 177 1.35 7.32 2.83
CA PHE A 177 0.44 7.89 3.81
C PHE A 177 -0.12 6.78 4.69
N ILE A 178 0.09 6.88 6.00
CA ILE A 178 -0.39 5.90 6.98
C ILE A 178 -1.42 6.60 7.86
N TYR A 179 -2.64 6.07 7.92
CA TYR A 179 -3.74 6.68 8.67
C TYR A 179 -3.60 6.47 10.18
N GLY A 180 -3.19 5.26 10.57
CA GLY A 180 -3.00 4.93 11.98
C GLY A 180 -1.80 5.66 12.60
N GLY A 181 -1.85 5.78 13.92
CA GLY A 181 -0.63 5.83 14.72
C GLY A 181 -0.04 4.42 14.83
N LEU A 182 1.26 4.29 15.12
CA LEU A 182 1.77 2.99 15.59
C LEU A 182 0.86 2.49 16.73
N PRO A 183 0.57 1.17 16.82
CA PRO A 183 0.13 0.58 18.08
C PRO A 183 1.14 0.85 19.21
#